data_AF-A0A5B6YG78-F1
#
_entry.id   AF-A0A5B6YG78-F1
#
_cell.length_a   1.000
_cell.length_b   1.000
_cell.length_c   1.000
_cell.angle_alpha   90.00
_cell.angle_beta   90.00
_cell.angle_gamma   90.00
#
_symmetry.space_group_name_H-M   'P 1'
#
loop_
_entity.id
_entity.type
_entity.pdbx_description
1 polymer ?
#
loop_
_entity_poly.entity_id
_entity_poly.type
_entity_poly.pdbx_seq_one_letter_code
_entity_poly.pdbx_strand_id
1 'polypeptide(L)'
;SLPPFPSLSQSAQLIDISGDKMKLLLDFPTIGEPHYAQALPAELIKDKQLKYYKLSENTNVGVVRAEKEGGISRSGKRVDIRMAAIRSHFAPDNLEGVQVGDTVYFHVTN
;
A
#
# COMPACT_ATOMS: atom_id res chain seq x y z
N SER A 1 -3.57 21.67 -16.58
CA SER A 1 -3.94 20.54 -17.46
C SER A 1 -4.37 21.11 -18.80
N LEU A 2 -3.91 20.54 -19.92
CA LEU A 2 -4.46 20.88 -21.23
C LEU A 2 -5.75 20.04 -21.45
N PRO A 3 -6.82 20.64 -21.99
CA PRO A 3 -8.14 19.99 -22.10
C PRO A 3 -8.15 18.81 -23.09
N PRO A 4 -9.15 17.88 -22.98
CA PRO A 4 -10.32 17.93 -22.11
C PRO A 4 -10.42 16.73 -21.17
N PHE A 5 -10.21 16.93 -19.87
CA PHE A 5 -10.66 15.98 -18.85
C PHE A 5 -12.00 16.47 -18.26
N PRO A 6 -13.04 15.61 -18.16
CA PRO A 6 -14.40 15.98 -17.77
C PRO A 6 -14.56 16.45 -16.32
N SER A 7 -13.52 16.34 -15.49
CA SER A 7 -13.43 16.99 -14.18
C SER A 7 -12.15 17.84 -14.15
N LEU A 8 -12.29 19.15 -14.07
CA LEU A 8 -11.15 20.05 -13.95
C LEU A 8 -10.49 19.82 -12.58
N SER A 9 -9.19 19.51 -12.59
CA SER A 9 -8.40 19.48 -11.36
C SER A 9 -8.38 20.87 -10.72
N GLN A 10 -8.46 20.94 -9.39
CA GLN A 10 -8.33 22.21 -8.67
C GLN A 10 -6.85 22.61 -8.62
N SER A 11 -6.55 23.89 -8.85
CA SER A 11 -5.17 24.41 -8.75
C SER A 11 -4.77 24.55 -7.28
N ALA A 12 -3.59 24.04 -6.93
CA ALA A 12 -2.90 24.36 -5.69
C ALA A 12 -1.60 25.10 -6.04
N GLN A 13 -1.35 26.21 -5.35
CA GLN A 13 -0.24 27.10 -5.63
C GLN A 13 0.72 27.18 -4.44
N LEU A 14 1.99 26.90 -4.68
CA LEU A 14 3.06 27.14 -3.71
C LEU A 14 3.59 28.55 -3.90
N ILE A 15 3.43 29.38 -2.87
CA ILE A 15 3.85 30.78 -2.86
C ILE A 15 4.96 30.96 -1.82
N ASP A 16 6.11 31.46 -2.26
CA ASP A 16 7.20 31.88 -1.37
C ASP A 16 6.86 33.23 -0.75
N ILE A 17 6.90 33.26 0.57
CA ILE A 17 6.62 34.43 1.41
C ILE A 17 7.83 34.85 2.26
N SER A 18 9.04 34.34 1.95
CA SER A 18 10.26 34.57 2.74
C SER A 18 10.91 35.95 2.56
N GLY A 19 10.56 36.68 1.49
CA GLY A 19 11.09 38.01 1.20
C GLY A 19 10.00 39.09 1.12
N ASP A 20 10.38 40.30 0.68
CA ASP A 20 9.50 41.49 0.70
C ASP A 20 8.27 41.40 -0.23
N LYS A 21 8.29 40.49 -1.21
CA LYS A 21 7.19 40.26 -2.16
C LYS A 21 6.93 38.78 -2.32
N MET A 22 5.65 38.41 -2.31
CA MET A 22 5.20 37.05 -2.61
C MET A 22 5.62 36.63 -4.01
N LYS A 23 6.12 35.39 -4.16
CA LYS A 23 6.49 34.80 -5.45
C LYS A 23 5.78 33.47 -5.64
N LEU A 24 4.99 33.35 -6.70
CA LEU A 24 4.45 32.06 -7.11
C LEU A 24 5.61 31.16 -7.58
N LEU A 25 5.85 30.05 -6.88
CA LEU A 25 6.90 29.09 -7.21
C LEU A 25 6.40 27.94 -8.08
N LEU A 26 5.18 27.45 -7.78
CA LEU A 26 4.62 26.27 -8.42
C LEU A 26 3.10 26.35 -8.46
N ASP A 27 2.52 25.94 -9.58
CA ASP A 27 1.08 25.69 -9.74
C ASP A 27 0.92 24.22 -10.15
N PHE A 28 0.16 23.45 -9.37
CA PHE A 28 -0.01 22.02 -9.60
C PHE A 28 -1.46 21.57 -9.40
N PRO A 29 -1.91 20.57 -10.18
CA PRO A 29 -3.27 20.08 -10.10
C PRO A 29 -3.49 19.22 -8.84
N THR A 30 -4.66 19.37 -8.23
CA THR A 30 -5.16 18.54 -7.13
C THR A 30 -6.50 17.90 -7.49
N ILE A 31 -6.83 16.78 -6.84
CA ILE A 31 -8.05 16.00 -7.05
C ILE A 31 -8.90 16.08 -5.79
N GLY A 32 -10.23 16.13 -5.93
CA GLY A 32 -11.17 15.99 -4.82
C GLY A 32 -11.41 17.25 -3.99
N GLU A 33 -11.09 18.44 -4.52
CA GLU A 33 -11.37 19.76 -3.91
C GLU A 33 -10.89 19.89 -2.45
N PRO A 34 -9.58 19.77 -2.18
CA PRO A 34 -9.07 19.87 -0.82
C PRO A 34 -9.36 21.25 -0.21
N HIS A 35 -9.99 21.26 0.98
CA HIS A 35 -10.39 22.50 1.66
C HIS A 35 -9.34 23.06 2.64
N TYR A 36 -8.47 22.22 3.18
CA TYR A 36 -7.46 22.61 4.16
C TYR A 36 -6.14 21.88 3.89
N ALA A 37 -5.04 22.55 4.20
CA ALA A 37 -3.69 21.99 4.17
C ALA A 37 -2.92 22.43 5.42
N GLN A 38 -2.02 21.57 5.88
CA GLN A 38 -1.12 21.87 7.00
C GLN A 38 0.29 21.41 6.64
N ALA A 39 1.27 22.27 6.89
CA ALA A 39 2.68 21.95 6.78
C ALA A 39 3.29 21.80 8.19
N LEU A 40 4.23 20.86 8.33
CA LEU A 40 5.01 20.67 9.55
C LEU A 40 6.47 20.33 9.19
N PRO A 41 7.44 20.67 10.06
CA PRO A 41 8.83 20.24 9.88
C PRO A 41 8.94 18.72 9.81
N ALA A 42 9.68 18.21 8.83
CA ALA A 42 9.86 16.77 8.62
C ALA A 42 10.49 16.07 9.85
N GLU A 43 11.32 16.79 10.60
CA GLU A 43 11.97 16.34 11.84
C GLU A 43 10.98 15.81 12.88
N LEU A 44 9.74 16.33 12.89
CA LEU A 44 8.73 15.91 13.86
C LEU A 44 8.19 14.50 13.63
N ILE A 45 8.36 13.96 12.41
CA ILE A 45 7.79 12.66 11.99
C ILE A 45 8.83 11.67 11.46
N LYS A 46 9.99 12.14 10.97
CA LYS A 46 11.00 11.30 10.30
C LYS A 46 11.40 10.09 11.14
N ASP A 47 11.66 10.28 12.43
CA ASP A 47 12.12 9.22 13.33
C ASP A 47 10.98 8.32 13.85
N LYS A 48 9.73 8.70 13.56
CA LYS A 48 8.52 7.93 13.90
C LYS A 48 8.03 7.07 12.73
N GLN A 49 8.71 7.11 11.59
CA GLN A 49 8.32 6.33 10.41
C GLN A 49 8.65 4.85 10.60
N LEU A 50 7.62 4.01 10.55
CA LEU A 50 7.78 2.56 10.52
C LEU A 50 8.15 2.12 9.10
N LYS A 51 9.34 1.53 8.92
CA LYS A 51 9.79 1.06 7.59
C LYS A 51 9.15 -0.27 7.19
N TYR A 52 8.99 -1.18 8.14
CA TYR A 52 8.39 -2.49 7.95
C TYR A 52 7.83 -3.00 9.28
N TYR A 53 6.85 -3.89 9.21
CA TYR A 53 6.34 -4.61 10.37
C TYR A 53 7.25 -5.80 10.68
N LYS A 54 7.54 -6.05 11.97
CA LYS A 54 8.36 -7.20 12.32
C LYS A 54 7.55 -8.48 12.12
N LEU A 55 8.08 -9.39 11.30
CA LEU A 55 7.45 -10.69 11.06
C LEU A 55 7.24 -11.51 12.34
N SER A 56 8.13 -11.37 13.32
CA SER A 56 8.02 -12.02 14.63
C SER A 56 6.84 -11.54 15.46
N GLU A 57 6.35 -10.32 15.22
CA GLU A 57 5.23 -9.71 15.95
C GLU A 57 3.89 -9.96 15.25
N ASN A 58 3.89 -10.59 14.07
CA ASN A 58 2.67 -10.89 13.33
C ASN A 58 1.89 -12.01 14.03
N THR A 59 0.67 -11.70 14.48
CA THR A 59 -0.25 -12.60 15.20
C THR A 59 -1.38 -13.14 14.32
N ASN A 60 -1.36 -12.89 13.01
CA ASN A 60 -2.36 -13.41 12.09
C ASN A 60 -2.34 -14.95 12.07
N VAL A 61 -3.52 -15.58 12.10
CA VAL A 61 -3.68 -17.05 12.09
C VAL A 61 -3.07 -17.70 10.85
N GLY A 62 -3.07 -17.00 9.71
CA GLY A 62 -2.53 -17.46 8.43
C GLY A 62 -1.08 -17.07 8.14
N VAL A 63 -0.36 -16.51 9.13
CA VAL A 63 1.02 -16.04 8.94
C VAL A 63 1.97 -17.15 8.48
N VAL A 64 2.88 -16.80 7.58
CA VAL A 64 3.99 -17.64 7.12
C VAL A 64 5.29 -16.94 7.50
N ARG A 65 6.04 -17.49 8.47
CA ARG A 65 7.30 -16.90 8.95
C ARG A 65 8.54 -17.41 8.22
N ALA A 66 8.41 -18.54 7.53
CA ALA A 66 9.42 -19.12 6.68
C ALA A 66 8.74 -19.83 5.51
N GLU A 67 9.40 -19.91 4.35
CA GLU A 67 8.84 -20.52 3.13
C GLU A 67 8.26 -21.92 3.37
N LYS A 68 8.92 -22.73 4.22
CA LYS A 68 8.49 -24.08 4.60
C LYS A 68 7.15 -24.16 5.36
N GLU A 69 6.68 -23.04 5.92
CA GLU A 69 5.38 -22.95 6.60
C GLU A 69 4.24 -22.68 5.61
N GLY A 70 4.57 -22.27 4.39
CA GLY A 70 3.64 -22.12 3.29
C GLY A 70 3.07 -23.47 2.85
N GLY A 71 1.91 -23.44 2.21
CA GLY A 71 1.24 -24.62 1.73
C GLY A 71 -0.25 -24.41 1.51
N ILE A 72 -0.90 -25.48 1.06
CA ILE A 72 -2.32 -25.49 0.71
C ILE A 72 -3.03 -26.47 1.64
N SER A 73 -4.12 -26.02 2.26
CA SER A 73 -4.96 -26.85 3.12
C SER A 73 -6.41 -26.77 2.67
N ARG A 74 -7.13 -27.89 2.78
CA ARG A 74 -8.52 -28.01 2.34
C ARG A 74 -9.43 -28.42 3.50
N SER A 75 -10.57 -27.73 3.59
CA SER A 75 -11.69 -28.08 4.46
C SER A 75 -12.99 -28.03 3.64
N GLY A 76 -13.38 -29.17 3.07
CA GLY A 76 -14.52 -29.23 2.14
C GLY A 76 -14.24 -28.44 0.86
N LYS A 77 -15.12 -27.48 0.52
CA LYS A 77 -14.96 -26.54 -0.61
C LYS A 77 -14.07 -25.33 -0.28
N ARG A 78 -13.70 -25.16 0.99
CA ARG A 78 -12.78 -24.09 1.39
C ARG A 78 -11.34 -24.57 1.23
N VAL A 79 -10.53 -23.78 0.51
CA VAL A 79 -9.10 -24.01 0.32
C VAL A 79 -8.33 -22.80 0.84
N ASP A 80 -7.48 -23.00 1.83
CA ASP A 80 -6.62 -21.96 2.39
C ASP A 80 -5.19 -22.15 1.87
N ILE A 81 -4.69 -21.14 1.16
CA ILE A 81 -3.34 -21.06 0.61
C ILE A 81 -2.55 -20.09 1.48
N ARG A 82 -1.59 -20.64 2.23
CA ARG A 82 -0.64 -19.85 3.03
C ARG A 82 0.65 -19.72 2.24
N MET A 83 1.11 -18.50 2.01
CA MET A 83 2.31 -18.27 1.21
C MET A 83 3.16 -17.10 1.70
N ALA A 84 4.47 -17.21 1.53
CA ALA A 84 5.41 -16.12 1.69
C ALA A 84 5.61 -15.40 0.34
N ALA A 85 5.72 -14.08 0.37
CA ALA A 85 6.08 -13.23 -0.76
C ALA A 85 7.47 -12.66 -0.50
N ILE A 86 8.50 -13.19 -1.16
CA ILE A 86 9.89 -12.82 -0.89
C ILE A 86 10.49 -12.25 -2.18
N ARG A 87 10.65 -10.92 -2.18
CA ARG A 87 11.10 -10.13 -3.34
C ARG A 87 10.28 -10.42 -4.62
N SER A 88 10.81 -11.28 -5.48
CA SER A 88 10.29 -11.57 -6.82
C SER A 88 9.68 -12.97 -6.93
N HIS A 89 9.51 -13.67 -5.81
CA HIS A 89 8.97 -15.03 -5.81
C HIS A 89 7.96 -15.23 -4.67
N PHE A 90 7.12 -16.25 -4.84
CA PHE A 90 6.19 -16.72 -3.84
C PHE A 90 6.52 -18.16 -3.42
N ALA A 91 6.35 -18.48 -2.14
CA ALA A 91 6.47 -19.84 -1.63
C ALA A 91 5.19 -20.27 -0.90
N PRO A 92 4.42 -21.25 -1.42
CA PRO A 92 4.59 -21.90 -2.71
C PRO A 92 4.22 -20.99 -3.90
N ASP A 93 4.81 -21.25 -5.06
CA ASP A 93 4.52 -20.60 -6.35
C ASP A 93 3.64 -21.47 -7.27
N ASN A 94 3.70 -22.80 -7.15
CA ASN A 94 2.79 -23.72 -7.82
C ASN A 94 1.62 -24.12 -6.90
N LEU A 95 0.39 -23.88 -7.34
CA LEU A 95 -0.83 -24.09 -6.56
C LEU A 95 -1.69 -25.20 -7.16
N GLU A 96 -1.48 -26.42 -6.69
CA GLU A 96 -2.18 -27.61 -7.17
C GLU A 96 -3.35 -28.00 -6.26
N GLY A 97 -4.35 -28.67 -6.83
CA GLY A 97 -5.46 -29.29 -6.07
C GLY A 97 -6.67 -28.39 -5.79
N VAL A 98 -6.71 -27.17 -6.34
CA VAL A 98 -7.94 -26.34 -6.38
C VAL A 98 -8.86 -26.82 -7.51
N GLN A 99 -10.17 -26.84 -7.27
CA GLN A 99 -11.19 -27.33 -8.19
C GLN A 99 -12.27 -26.27 -8.45
N VAL A 100 -12.96 -26.39 -9.60
CA VAL A 100 -14.08 -25.51 -9.93
C VAL A 100 -15.16 -25.61 -8.85
N GLY A 101 -15.57 -24.46 -8.31
CA GLY A 101 -16.55 -24.38 -7.23
C GLY A 101 -15.97 -24.33 -5.82
N ASP A 102 -14.64 -24.33 -5.67
CA ASP A 102 -13.98 -24.03 -4.40
C ASP A 102 -14.05 -22.54 -4.04
N THR A 103 -14.04 -22.25 -2.75
CA THR A 103 -13.76 -20.92 -2.20
C THR A 103 -12.32 -20.89 -1.70
N VAL A 104 -11.50 -20.08 -2.36
CA VAL A 104 -10.05 -20.02 -2.11
C VAL A 104 -9.70 -18.78 -1.28
N TYR A 105 -8.99 -18.98 -0.18
CA TYR A 105 -8.47 -17.92 0.69
C TYR A 105 -6.96 -17.86 0.57
N PHE A 106 -6.44 -16.68 0.24
CA PHE A 106 -5.01 -16.42 0.18
C PHE A 106 -4.56 -15.70 1.45
N HIS A 107 -3.62 -16.30 2.16
CA HIS A 107 -2.93 -15.73 3.30
C HIS A 107 -1.49 -15.44 2.89
N VAL A 108 -1.22 -14.19 2.53
CA VAL A 108 0.08 -13.78 1.99
C VAL A 108 0.86 -13.01 3.06
N THR A 109 2.08 -13.44 3.33
CA THR A 109 3.02 -12.74 4.23
C THR A 109 4.21 -12.23 3.42
N ASN A 110 4.48 -10.91 3.43
CA ASN A 110 5.63 -10.26 2.78
C ASN A 110 6.65 -9.83 3.84
#